data_AF-E9SD22-F1
#
_entry.id   AF-E9SD22-F1
#
_cell.length_a   1.000
_cell.length_b   1.000
_cell.length_c   1.000
_cell.angle_alpha   90.00
_cell.angle_beta   90.00
_cell.angle_gamma   90.00
#
_symmetry.space_group_name_H-M   'P 1'
#
loop_
_entity.id
_entity.type
_entity.pdbx_description
1 polymer ?
#
loop_
_entity_poly.entity_id
_entity_poly.type
_entity_poly.pdbx_seq_one_letter_code
_entity_poly.pdbx_strand_id
1 'polypeptide(L)'
;MDLNIDHLTSKNYVKPIKKPLAKGERSAEGGMWGVTVIPVAGLFMELYANDRYSGAALWLTVLILIWFGCYADFRQISPSLSEEKAEKLRKLLPIPPAYIFTRDEMRKGEGYRGVVLGILMAAAIFGNGFTQGLMINKNTLPDKLKNASVTALNNFRGTSDNVIGEQLTAWFDDGYDTECSKDGSKFTIEYSGKHAEKSATVTIEVVHDGFAYKSLKAADVTIDGKKLDGDERRDALKEIFIGNDEEGSSSLTTDSEDSTESIETNETSEKDE
;
A
#
# COMPACT_ATOMS: atom_id res chain seq x y z
N MET A 1 -45.58 58.56 19.37
CA MET A 1 -45.70 57.80 18.11
C MET A 1 -45.26 56.38 18.43
N ASP A 2 -46.23 55.55 18.82
CA ASP A 2 -45.99 54.15 19.14
C ASP A 2 -45.85 53.37 17.83
N LEU A 3 -44.63 52.99 17.50
CA LEU A 3 -44.36 52.03 16.44
C LEU A 3 -44.65 50.65 17.00
N ASN A 4 -45.79 50.11 16.56
CA ASN A 4 -46.35 48.82 16.89
C ASN A 4 -45.44 47.69 16.35
N ILE A 5 -44.71 47.01 17.24
CA ILE A 5 -43.79 45.89 16.94
C ILE A 5 -44.54 44.53 16.99
N ASP A 6 -45.88 44.51 16.96
CA ASP A 6 -46.63 43.24 17.04
C ASP A 6 -46.87 42.56 15.68
N HIS A 7 -46.33 43.08 14.57
CA HIS A 7 -46.61 42.52 13.24
C HIS A 7 -45.60 41.44 12.76
N LEU A 8 -44.59 41.09 13.56
CA LEU A 8 -43.57 40.08 13.18
C LEU A 8 -43.56 38.83 14.06
N THR A 9 -44.48 38.69 15.00
CA THR A 9 -44.55 37.49 15.84
C THR A 9 -45.48 36.42 15.26
N SER A 10 -44.85 35.38 14.73
CA SER A 10 -45.25 33.97 14.91
C SER A 10 -46.39 33.35 14.09
N LYS A 11 -47.16 34.06 13.27
CA LYS A 11 -48.36 33.42 12.68
C LYS A 11 -48.18 32.51 11.46
N ASN A 12 -47.00 32.41 10.85
CA ASN A 12 -46.82 31.57 9.64
C ASN A 12 -45.55 30.71 9.61
N TYR A 13 -44.92 30.42 10.75
CA TYR A 13 -43.91 29.37 10.78
C TYR A 13 -44.55 28.03 11.15
N VAL A 14 -45.13 27.37 10.16
CA VAL A 14 -45.45 25.94 10.28
C VAL A 14 -44.11 25.21 10.28
N LYS A 15 -43.61 24.90 11.48
CA LYS A 15 -42.47 24.00 11.66
C LYS A 15 -42.77 22.77 10.81
N PRO A 16 -41.96 22.43 9.80
CA PRO A 16 -42.28 21.30 8.95
C PRO A 16 -42.45 20.10 9.85
N ILE A 17 -43.64 19.48 9.79
CA ILE A 17 -43.94 18.28 10.54
C ILE A 17 -42.93 17.25 10.05
N LYS A 18 -41.83 17.08 10.80
CA LYS A 18 -40.91 15.99 10.60
C LYS A 18 -41.77 14.75 10.80
N LYS A 19 -42.07 14.06 9.69
CA LYS A 19 -42.78 12.78 9.74
C LYS A 19 -42.09 11.94 10.81
N PRO A 20 -42.83 11.27 11.71
CA PRO A 20 -42.23 10.37 12.67
C PRO A 20 -41.49 9.30 11.84
N LEU A 21 -40.16 9.44 11.78
CA LEU A 21 -39.31 8.49 11.08
C LEU A 21 -39.55 7.14 11.76
N ALA A 22 -39.90 6.14 10.96
CA ALA A 22 -40.14 4.80 11.48
C ALA A 22 -38.88 4.35 12.24
N LYS A 23 -39.04 3.57 13.31
CA LYS A 23 -37.98 3.20 14.26
C LYS A 23 -36.74 2.54 13.62
N GLY A 24 -36.82 2.14 12.33
CA GLY A 24 -35.71 1.64 11.49
C GLY A 24 -35.06 2.65 10.53
N GLU A 25 -35.67 3.81 10.24
CA GLU A 25 -35.11 4.82 9.31
C GLU A 25 -33.85 5.51 9.88
N ARG A 26 -33.78 5.68 11.21
CA ARG A 26 -32.57 6.22 11.87
C ARG A 26 -31.35 5.30 11.77
N SER A 27 -31.56 3.98 11.71
CA SER A 27 -30.46 3.01 11.55
C SER A 27 -30.07 2.80 10.08
N ALA A 28 -31.02 2.97 9.16
CA ALA A 28 -30.80 2.83 7.73
C ALA A 28 -29.95 3.96 7.13
N GLU A 29 -29.95 5.15 7.73
CA GLU A 29 -29.10 6.26 7.27
C GLU A 29 -27.63 6.09 7.69
N GLY A 30 -27.36 5.62 8.90
CA GLY A 30 -26.01 5.33 9.37
C GLY A 30 -25.40 4.09 8.71
N GLY A 31 -26.20 3.04 8.47
CA GLY A 31 -25.75 1.82 7.81
C GLY A 31 -25.22 2.06 6.40
N MET A 32 -25.86 2.94 5.62
CA MET A 32 -25.40 3.25 4.26
C MET A 32 -24.09 4.04 4.24
N TRP A 33 -23.85 4.91 5.23
CA TRP A 33 -22.55 5.54 5.39
C TRP A 33 -21.47 4.51 5.71
N GLY A 34 -21.79 3.51 6.54
CA GLY A 34 -20.93 2.36 6.79
C GLY A 34 -20.51 1.67 5.49
N VAL A 35 -21.44 1.43 4.57
CA VAL A 35 -21.17 0.86 3.24
C VAL A 35 -20.32 1.80 2.37
N THR A 36 -20.63 3.09 2.37
CA THR A 36 -19.91 4.10 1.57
C THR A 36 -18.43 4.21 1.94
N VAL A 37 -18.07 4.03 3.21
CA VAL A 37 -16.67 4.19 3.69
C VAL A 37 -15.87 2.89 3.73
N ILE A 38 -16.47 1.73 3.42
CA ILE A 38 -15.75 0.43 3.37
C ILE A 38 -14.48 0.50 2.51
N PRO A 39 -14.46 1.15 1.33
CA PRO A 39 -13.22 1.24 0.56
C PRO A 39 -12.07 1.86 1.35
N VAL A 40 -12.31 2.83 2.25
CA VAL A 40 -11.27 3.42 3.09
C VAL A 40 -10.68 2.40 4.06
N ALA A 41 -11.51 1.54 4.65
CA ALA A 41 -11.02 0.43 5.47
C ALA A 41 -10.21 -0.58 4.65
N GLY A 42 -10.62 -0.84 3.41
CA GLY A 42 -9.86 -1.63 2.45
C GLY A 42 -8.48 -1.02 2.18
N LEU A 43 -8.44 0.29 1.91
CA LEU A 43 -7.19 1.04 1.68
C LEU A 43 -6.24 0.91 2.89
N PHE A 44 -6.78 1.04 4.10
CA PHE A 44 -5.99 0.96 5.34
C PHE A 44 -5.47 -0.46 5.61
N MET A 45 -6.31 -1.48 5.45
CA MET A 45 -5.92 -2.88 5.70
C MET A 45 -4.95 -3.42 4.66
N GLU A 46 -4.99 -2.90 3.42
CA GLU A 46 -4.02 -3.25 2.37
C GLU A 46 -2.58 -2.87 2.75
N LEU A 47 -2.37 -1.84 3.60
CA LEU A 47 -1.03 -1.48 4.11
C LEU A 47 -0.37 -2.60 4.92
N TYR A 48 -1.16 -3.55 5.41
CA TYR A 48 -0.70 -4.68 6.23
C TYR A 48 -0.74 -6.02 5.46
N ALA A 49 -1.10 -6.02 4.18
CA ALA A 49 -1.11 -7.24 3.37
C ALA A 49 0.33 -7.69 3.07
N ASN A 50 0.61 -8.96 3.38
CA ASN A 50 1.96 -9.54 3.24
C ASN A 50 2.26 -10.05 1.82
N ASP A 51 1.22 -10.30 1.01
CA ASP A 51 1.35 -10.88 -0.33
C ASP A 51 0.20 -10.48 -1.28
N ARG A 52 0.39 -10.69 -2.59
CA ARG A 52 -0.59 -10.34 -3.63
C ARG A 52 -1.95 -11.03 -3.43
N TYR A 53 -1.95 -12.30 -3.00
CA TYR A 53 -3.17 -13.07 -2.88
C TYR A 53 -3.98 -12.61 -1.67
N SER A 54 -3.33 -12.25 -0.55
CA SER A 54 -4.01 -11.63 0.59
C SER A 54 -4.59 -10.24 0.27
N GLY A 55 -3.86 -9.40 -0.47
CA GLY A 55 -4.38 -8.12 -0.96
C GLY A 55 -5.58 -8.28 -1.90
N ALA A 56 -5.52 -9.23 -2.84
CA ALA A 56 -6.63 -9.54 -3.73
C ALA A 56 -7.84 -10.12 -2.99
N ALA A 57 -7.60 -11.01 -2.01
CA ALA A 57 -8.65 -11.58 -1.17
C ALA A 57 -9.32 -10.52 -0.29
N LEU A 58 -8.55 -9.56 0.24
CA LEU A 58 -9.06 -8.40 0.97
C LEU A 58 -9.99 -7.57 0.08
N TRP A 59 -9.55 -7.19 -1.12
CA TRP A 59 -10.37 -6.39 -2.03
C TRP A 59 -11.61 -7.13 -2.53
N LEU A 60 -11.50 -8.45 -2.78
CA LEU A 60 -12.66 -9.29 -3.06
C LEU A 60 -13.66 -9.24 -1.90
N THR A 61 -13.17 -9.32 -0.66
CA THR A 61 -14.00 -9.22 0.55
C THR A 61 -14.66 -7.84 0.67
N VAL A 62 -13.93 -6.76 0.40
CA VAL A 62 -14.47 -5.38 0.38
C VAL A 62 -15.62 -5.25 -0.63
N LEU A 63 -15.44 -5.75 -1.85
CA LEU A 63 -16.47 -5.72 -2.88
C LEU A 63 -17.70 -6.54 -2.49
N ILE A 64 -17.50 -7.72 -1.90
CA ILE A 64 -18.57 -8.58 -1.38
C ILE A 64 -19.34 -7.86 -0.26
N LEU A 65 -18.67 -7.21 0.68
CA LEU A 65 -19.29 -6.47 1.78
C LEU A 65 -20.13 -5.29 1.28
N ILE A 66 -19.61 -4.54 0.30
CA ILE A 66 -20.35 -3.43 -0.33
C ILE A 66 -21.62 -3.97 -1.01
N TRP A 67 -21.49 -5.04 -1.80
CA TRP A 67 -22.62 -5.65 -2.49
C TRP A 67 -23.67 -6.21 -1.51
N PHE A 68 -23.24 -6.91 -0.45
CA PHE A 68 -24.13 -7.40 0.60
C PHE A 68 -24.83 -6.25 1.34
N GLY A 69 -24.14 -5.15 1.61
CA GLY A 69 -24.72 -3.95 2.20
C GLY A 69 -25.85 -3.37 1.33
N CYS A 70 -25.61 -3.23 0.02
CA CYS A 70 -26.64 -2.80 -0.92
C CYS A 70 -27.80 -3.80 -1.05
N TYR A 71 -27.51 -5.11 -1.01
CA TYR A 71 -28.54 -6.15 -1.06
C TYR A 71 -29.42 -6.15 0.19
N ALA A 72 -28.82 -5.99 1.38
CA ALA A 72 -29.53 -5.90 2.64
C ALA A 72 -30.41 -4.64 2.71
N ASP A 73 -29.90 -3.48 2.28
CA ASP A 73 -30.70 -2.24 2.15
C ASP A 73 -31.86 -2.47 1.18
N PHE A 74 -31.61 -3.04 -0.01
CA PHE A 74 -32.66 -3.33 -1.00
C PHE A 74 -33.79 -4.19 -0.42
N ARG A 75 -33.46 -5.24 0.32
CA ARG A 75 -34.46 -6.11 0.96
C ARG A 75 -35.29 -5.38 2.02
N GLN A 76 -34.70 -4.42 2.72
CA GLN A 76 -35.40 -3.62 3.74
C GLN A 76 -36.30 -2.55 3.10
N ILE A 77 -35.86 -1.92 2.02
CA ILE A 77 -36.57 -0.78 1.43
C ILE A 77 -37.58 -1.22 0.37
N SER A 78 -37.32 -2.30 -0.38
CA SER A 78 -38.18 -2.73 -1.51
C SER A 78 -39.67 -2.87 -1.17
N PRO A 79 -40.11 -3.32 0.03
CA PRO A 79 -41.54 -3.40 0.35
C PRO A 79 -42.23 -2.04 0.48
N SER A 80 -41.45 -0.96 0.67
CA SER A 80 -41.95 0.41 0.82
C SER A 80 -41.95 1.22 -0.47
N LEU A 81 -41.39 0.67 -1.56
CA LEU A 81 -41.30 1.31 -2.87
C LEU A 81 -42.40 0.79 -3.80
N SER A 82 -42.77 1.59 -4.81
CA SER A 82 -43.59 1.11 -5.92
C SER A 82 -42.82 0.05 -6.73
N GLU A 83 -43.53 -0.90 -7.34
CA GLU A 83 -42.93 -2.01 -8.11
C GLU A 83 -41.92 -1.52 -9.16
N GLU A 84 -42.28 -0.47 -9.91
CA GLU A 84 -41.40 0.14 -10.92
C GLU A 84 -40.08 0.67 -10.33
N LYS A 85 -40.14 1.33 -9.17
CA LYS A 85 -38.95 1.86 -8.50
C LYS A 85 -38.11 0.75 -7.90
N ALA A 86 -38.75 -0.28 -7.33
CA ALA A 86 -38.07 -1.44 -6.81
C ALA A 86 -37.34 -2.21 -7.92
N GLU A 87 -37.96 -2.37 -9.10
CA GLU A 87 -37.32 -3.04 -10.25
C GLU A 87 -36.13 -2.22 -10.79
N LYS A 88 -36.29 -0.90 -10.93
CA LYS A 88 -35.19 -0.01 -11.33
C LYS A 88 -34.02 -0.11 -10.36
N LEU A 89 -34.30 -0.10 -9.06
CA LEU A 89 -33.26 -0.19 -8.04
C LEU A 89 -32.60 -1.58 -8.02
N ARG A 90 -33.36 -2.65 -8.27
CA ARG A 90 -32.85 -4.01 -8.38
C ARG A 90 -31.79 -4.16 -9.47
N LYS A 91 -32.03 -3.55 -10.64
CA LYS A 91 -31.10 -3.56 -11.78
C LYS A 91 -29.77 -2.87 -11.45
N LEU A 92 -29.75 -1.98 -10.47
CA LEU A 92 -28.57 -1.21 -10.08
C LEU A 92 -27.72 -1.88 -8.98
N LEU A 93 -28.20 -2.95 -8.31
CA LEU A 93 -27.40 -3.67 -7.29
C LEU A 93 -25.98 -4.06 -7.73
N PRO A 94 -25.73 -4.50 -8.98
CA PRO A 94 -24.38 -4.84 -9.44
C PRO A 94 -23.44 -3.63 -9.53
N ILE A 95 -23.98 -2.41 -9.48
CA ILE A 95 -23.23 -1.15 -9.55
C ILE A 95 -23.51 -0.35 -8.27
N PRO A 96 -22.85 -0.67 -7.14
CA PRO A 96 -23.13 -0.07 -5.85
C PRO A 96 -23.15 1.47 -5.82
N PRO A 97 -22.23 2.20 -6.49
CA PRO A 97 -22.31 3.67 -6.53
C PRO A 97 -23.61 4.18 -7.14
N ALA A 98 -24.05 3.59 -8.26
CA ALA A 98 -25.28 3.98 -8.96
C ALA A 98 -26.54 3.57 -8.18
N TYR A 99 -26.50 2.41 -7.51
CA TYR A 99 -27.53 1.97 -6.59
C TYR A 99 -27.77 3.00 -5.47
N ILE A 100 -26.70 3.37 -4.74
CA ILE A 100 -26.80 4.29 -3.60
C ILE A 100 -27.27 5.67 -4.07
N PHE A 101 -26.75 6.17 -5.19
CA PHE A 101 -27.15 7.45 -5.75
C PHE A 101 -28.66 7.50 -6.05
N THR A 102 -29.16 6.50 -6.79
CA THR A 102 -30.58 6.43 -7.19
C THR A 102 -31.48 6.20 -5.98
N ARG A 103 -31.03 5.41 -5.01
CA ARG A 103 -31.74 5.15 -3.74
C ARG A 103 -31.91 6.42 -2.91
N ASP A 104 -30.87 7.25 -2.80
CA ASP A 104 -30.92 8.50 -2.05
C ASP A 104 -31.80 9.55 -2.76
N GLU A 105 -31.72 9.63 -4.09
CA GLU A 105 -32.60 10.48 -4.91
C GLU A 105 -34.09 10.11 -4.72
N MET A 106 -34.41 8.81 -4.73
CA MET A 106 -35.77 8.31 -4.51
C MET A 106 -36.33 8.63 -3.12
N ARG A 107 -35.46 8.82 -2.12
CA ARG A 107 -35.83 9.13 -0.73
C ARG A 107 -35.82 10.63 -0.41
N LYS A 108 -35.62 11.50 -1.41
CA LYS A 108 -35.43 12.96 -1.23
C LYS A 108 -34.22 13.31 -0.35
N GLY A 109 -33.27 12.39 -0.23
CA GLY A 109 -31.97 12.66 0.36
C GLY A 109 -31.04 13.31 -0.65
N GLU A 110 -29.91 13.82 -0.18
CA GLU A 110 -28.84 14.29 -1.05
C GLU A 110 -28.04 13.08 -1.56
N GLY A 111 -27.90 12.92 -2.88
CA GLY A 111 -27.25 11.77 -3.53
C GLY A 111 -25.73 11.69 -3.37
N TYR A 112 -25.14 12.45 -2.44
CA TYR A 112 -23.70 12.55 -2.28
C TYR A 112 -23.05 11.21 -1.92
N ARG A 113 -23.75 10.26 -1.27
CA ARG A 113 -23.15 9.00 -0.81
C ARG A 113 -22.71 8.11 -1.97
N GLY A 114 -23.51 8.05 -3.02
CA GLY A 114 -23.17 7.33 -4.24
C GLY A 114 -21.97 7.96 -4.94
N VAL A 115 -21.90 9.30 -4.95
CA VAL A 115 -20.76 10.05 -5.51
C VAL A 115 -19.49 9.79 -4.69
N VAL A 116 -19.57 9.88 -3.37
CA VAL A 116 -18.44 9.61 -2.45
C VAL A 116 -17.96 8.17 -2.62
N LEU A 117 -18.86 7.18 -2.65
CA LEU A 117 -18.47 5.79 -2.90
C LEU A 117 -17.81 5.64 -4.28
N GLY A 118 -18.32 6.32 -5.31
CA GLY A 118 -17.72 6.34 -6.64
C GLY A 118 -16.30 6.92 -6.64
N ILE A 119 -16.09 8.03 -5.94
CA ILE A 119 -14.76 8.66 -5.76
C ILE A 119 -13.84 7.72 -4.99
N LEU A 120 -14.30 7.09 -3.91
CA LEU A 120 -13.48 6.17 -3.10
C LEU A 120 -13.13 4.89 -3.86
N MET A 121 -14.04 4.37 -4.68
CA MET A 121 -13.77 3.27 -5.60
C MET A 121 -12.75 3.68 -6.66
N ALA A 122 -12.89 4.87 -7.25
CA ALA A 122 -11.90 5.39 -8.19
C ALA A 122 -10.54 5.59 -7.51
N ALA A 123 -10.51 6.18 -6.31
CA ALA A 123 -9.31 6.33 -5.50
C ALA A 123 -8.71 4.98 -5.09
N ALA A 124 -9.51 3.94 -4.88
CA ALA A 124 -9.02 2.59 -4.67
C ALA A 124 -8.40 1.99 -5.93
N ILE A 125 -8.93 2.31 -7.12
CA ILE A 125 -8.39 1.84 -8.40
C ILE A 125 -7.12 2.60 -8.80
N PHE A 126 -7.09 3.92 -8.59
CA PHE A 126 -6.01 4.82 -9.04
C PHE A 126 -4.98 5.12 -7.96
N GLY A 127 -5.40 5.19 -6.69
CA GLY A 127 -4.58 5.57 -5.54
C GLY A 127 -4.03 4.38 -4.75
N ASN A 128 -4.65 3.20 -4.81
CA ASN A 128 -4.10 1.96 -4.25
C ASN A 128 -3.85 0.90 -5.35
N GLY A 129 -2.68 0.29 -5.29
CA GLY A 129 -2.62 -1.17 -5.14
C GLY A 129 -2.89 -2.07 -6.34
N PHE A 130 -3.88 -1.80 -7.20
CA PHE A 130 -4.20 -2.73 -8.30
C PHE A 130 -3.15 -2.71 -9.42
N THR A 131 -2.28 -1.70 -9.47
CA THR A 131 -1.17 -1.58 -10.44
C THR A 131 0.16 -1.13 -9.85
N GLN A 132 0.18 -0.20 -8.88
CA GLN A 132 1.43 0.22 -8.22
C GLN A 132 1.89 -0.69 -7.09
N GLY A 133 0.96 -1.35 -6.38
CA GLY A 133 1.32 -2.38 -5.39
C GLY A 133 1.98 -3.58 -6.05
N LEU A 134 1.58 -3.93 -7.28
CA LEU A 134 2.06 -5.11 -7.99
C LEU A 134 3.47 -5.04 -8.59
N MET A 135 4.15 -3.89 -8.56
CA MET A 135 5.50 -3.81 -9.09
C MET A 135 6.36 -2.86 -8.27
N ILE A 136 7.38 -3.43 -7.61
CA ILE A 136 8.63 -2.70 -7.42
C ILE A 136 9.06 -2.18 -8.79
N ASN A 137 9.00 -0.86 -8.93
CA ASN A 137 9.25 -0.19 -10.19
C ASN A 137 10.71 0.25 -10.23
N LYS A 138 11.40 -0.18 -11.29
CA LYS A 138 12.78 0.17 -11.62
C LYS A 138 13.08 1.66 -11.47
N ASN A 139 12.10 2.52 -11.79
CA ASN A 139 12.28 3.97 -11.80
C ASN A 139 12.16 4.61 -10.41
N THR A 140 11.49 3.97 -9.46
CA THR A 140 11.27 4.51 -8.11
C THR A 140 12.13 3.84 -7.05
N LEU A 141 12.74 2.70 -7.40
CA LEU A 141 13.54 1.92 -6.47
C LEU A 141 14.81 2.65 -6.02
N PRO A 142 15.57 3.34 -6.91
CA PRO A 142 16.72 4.13 -6.49
C PRO A 142 16.39 5.20 -5.45
N ASP A 143 15.29 5.94 -5.65
CA ASP A 143 14.88 7.01 -4.73
C ASP A 143 14.41 6.46 -3.37
N LYS A 144 13.69 5.34 -3.39
CA LYS A 144 13.30 4.65 -2.15
C LYS A 144 14.52 4.16 -1.38
N LEU A 145 15.53 3.65 -2.09
CA LEU A 145 16.73 3.12 -1.48
C LEU A 145 17.63 4.23 -0.93
N LYS A 146 17.70 5.39 -1.60
CA LYS A 146 18.42 6.58 -1.10
C LYS A 146 17.89 7.06 0.26
N ASN A 147 16.59 6.94 0.50
CA ASN A 147 15.96 7.36 1.75
C ASN A 147 15.85 6.23 2.79
N ALA A 148 16.33 5.03 2.48
CA ALA A 148 16.28 3.90 3.40
C ALA A 148 17.44 3.94 4.41
N SER A 149 17.19 3.43 5.61
CA SER A 149 18.24 3.25 6.62
C SER A 149 19.22 2.14 6.18
N VAL A 150 20.49 2.31 6.56
CA VAL A 150 21.53 1.28 6.39
C VAL A 150 21.15 -0.03 7.08
N THR A 151 20.37 -0.01 8.17
CA THR A 151 19.92 -1.24 8.83
C THR A 151 18.91 -2.05 8.00
N ALA A 152 18.37 -1.48 6.92
CA ALA A 152 17.55 -2.22 5.97
C ALA A 152 18.39 -3.14 5.07
N LEU A 153 19.70 -2.92 4.96
CA LEU A 153 20.62 -3.81 4.27
C LEU A 153 20.88 -5.04 5.14
N ASN A 154 20.55 -6.22 4.64
CA ASN A 154 20.71 -7.50 5.33
C ASN A 154 22.15 -7.82 5.73
N ASN A 155 23.14 -7.18 5.11
CA ASN A 155 24.54 -7.29 5.50
C ASN A 155 24.84 -6.63 6.85
N PHE A 156 23.94 -5.79 7.37
CA PHE A 156 24.14 -4.99 8.58
C PHE A 156 23.15 -5.41 9.67
N ARG A 157 23.63 -5.53 10.91
CA ARG A 157 22.80 -5.75 12.11
C ARG A 157 23.08 -4.67 13.16
N GLY A 158 22.06 -4.33 13.94
CA GLY A 158 22.14 -3.35 15.02
C GLY A 158 21.24 -2.13 14.76
N THR A 159 21.47 -1.06 15.51
CA THR A 159 20.80 0.23 15.35
C THR A 159 21.79 1.23 14.76
N SER A 160 21.40 1.88 13.66
CA SER A 160 22.16 2.96 13.04
C SER A 160 21.17 3.96 12.46
N ASP A 161 21.42 5.24 12.72
CA ASP A 161 20.64 6.34 12.15
C ASP A 161 21.10 6.70 10.73
N ASN A 162 22.09 5.97 10.19
CA ASN A 162 22.65 6.24 8.88
C ASN A 162 21.66 5.93 7.77
N VAL A 163 21.55 6.85 6.81
CA VAL A 163 20.73 6.74 5.62
C VAL A 163 21.61 6.39 4.41
N ILE A 164 21.23 5.38 3.63
CA ILE A 164 22.02 4.85 2.50
C ILE A 164 22.44 5.95 1.53
N GLY A 165 21.52 6.83 1.15
CA GLY A 165 21.80 7.90 0.19
C GLY A 165 22.78 8.95 0.73
N GLU A 166 22.70 9.28 2.01
CA GLU A 166 23.61 10.25 2.65
C GLU A 166 25.03 9.68 2.73
N GLN A 167 25.15 8.41 3.12
CA GLN A 167 26.42 7.70 3.21
C GLN A 167 27.10 7.54 1.84
N LEU A 168 26.35 7.17 0.79
CA LEU A 168 26.88 7.14 -0.58
C LEU A 168 27.31 8.53 -1.05
N THR A 169 26.56 9.57 -0.72
CA THR A 169 26.90 10.96 -1.10
C THR A 169 28.16 11.43 -0.39
N ALA A 170 28.38 11.01 0.86
CA ALA A 170 29.59 11.33 1.61
C ALA A 170 30.83 10.57 1.11
N TRP A 171 30.65 9.35 0.59
CA TRP A 171 31.76 8.50 0.13
C TRP A 171 32.26 8.84 -1.28
N PHE A 172 31.37 9.29 -2.19
CA PHE A 172 31.74 9.70 -3.54
C PHE A 172 32.17 11.17 -3.59
N ASP A 173 33.36 11.45 -4.15
CA ASP A 173 34.00 12.78 -4.14
C ASP A 173 33.20 13.84 -4.91
N ASP A 174 32.65 13.48 -6.07
CA ASP A 174 31.95 14.38 -7.01
C ASP A 174 30.47 14.00 -7.18
N GLY A 175 29.92 13.23 -6.23
CA GLY A 175 28.63 12.57 -6.38
C GLY A 175 28.69 11.32 -7.28
N TYR A 176 27.51 10.78 -7.59
CA TYR A 176 27.39 9.49 -8.30
C TYR A 176 26.20 9.46 -9.26
N ASP A 177 26.38 8.72 -10.34
CA ASP A 177 25.33 8.28 -11.25
C ASP A 177 24.66 7.02 -10.71
N THR A 178 23.40 6.83 -11.07
CA THR A 178 22.63 5.65 -10.63
C THR A 178 22.04 4.93 -11.83
N GLU A 179 22.43 3.68 -12.02
CA GLU A 179 21.74 2.76 -12.93
C GLU A 179 21.00 1.70 -12.13
N CYS A 180 19.79 1.38 -12.59
CA CYS A 180 19.09 0.21 -12.13
C CYS A 180 18.99 -0.75 -13.30
N SER A 181 19.13 -2.04 -13.05
CA SER A 181 18.85 -3.13 -13.98
C SER A 181 17.94 -4.14 -13.31
N LYS A 182 17.19 -4.90 -14.11
CA LYS A 182 16.25 -5.91 -13.63
C LYS A 182 16.54 -7.22 -14.34
N ASP A 183 16.74 -8.27 -13.57
CA ASP A 183 16.82 -9.64 -14.05
C ASP A 183 15.85 -10.51 -13.24
N GLY A 184 14.78 -10.98 -13.88
CA GLY A 184 13.71 -11.73 -13.22
C GLY A 184 13.11 -11.02 -11.99
N SER A 185 13.33 -11.61 -10.82
CA SER A 185 12.89 -11.14 -9.49
C SER A 185 13.97 -10.37 -8.72
N LYS A 186 15.04 -9.96 -9.40
CA LYS A 186 16.18 -9.25 -8.84
C LYS A 186 16.33 -7.90 -9.53
N PHE A 187 16.39 -6.84 -8.75
CA PHE A 187 16.90 -5.56 -9.19
C PHE A 187 18.35 -5.42 -8.72
N THR A 188 19.20 -4.94 -9.62
CA THR A 188 20.56 -4.55 -9.31
C THR A 188 20.64 -3.04 -9.48
N ILE A 189 21.04 -2.33 -8.43
CA ILE A 189 21.27 -0.89 -8.48
C ILE A 189 22.76 -0.65 -8.37
N GLU A 190 23.32 0.02 -9.36
CA GLU A 190 24.71 0.40 -9.43
C GLU A 190 24.82 1.90 -9.22
N TYR A 191 25.58 2.29 -8.21
CA TYR A 191 25.96 3.66 -7.93
C TYR A 191 27.40 3.85 -8.38
N SER A 192 27.62 4.64 -9.42
CA SER A 192 28.92 4.80 -10.07
C SER A 192 29.42 6.23 -9.97
N GLY A 193 30.66 6.43 -9.55
CA GLY A 193 31.23 7.76 -9.34
C GLY A 193 32.75 7.69 -9.16
N LYS A 194 33.32 8.72 -8.54
CA LYS A 194 34.74 8.75 -8.17
C LYS A 194 34.93 8.68 -6.67
N HIS A 195 35.92 7.92 -6.25
CA HIS A 195 36.40 7.87 -4.87
C HIS A 195 37.92 7.83 -4.88
N ALA A 196 38.56 8.78 -4.19
CA ALA A 196 40.01 8.95 -4.15
C ALA A 196 40.64 8.99 -5.57
N GLU A 197 40.06 9.82 -6.45
CA GLU A 197 40.43 9.99 -7.87
C GLU A 197 40.26 8.75 -8.78
N LYS A 198 39.80 7.61 -8.23
CA LYS A 198 39.56 6.37 -8.97
C LYS A 198 38.09 6.20 -9.29
N SER A 199 37.79 5.51 -10.39
CA SER A 199 36.42 5.10 -10.67
C SER A 199 35.98 4.09 -9.61
N ALA A 200 34.77 4.27 -9.09
CA ALA A 200 34.21 3.38 -8.09
C ALA A 200 32.74 3.09 -8.38
N THR A 201 32.32 1.86 -8.10
CA THR A 201 30.95 1.40 -8.25
C THR A 201 30.53 0.61 -7.03
N VAL A 202 29.39 0.98 -6.43
CA VAL A 202 28.75 0.25 -5.33
C VAL A 202 27.47 -0.38 -5.85
N THR A 203 27.31 -1.68 -5.65
CA THR A 203 26.17 -2.44 -6.16
C THR A 203 25.27 -2.90 -5.01
N ILE A 204 24.00 -2.50 -5.05
CA ILE A 204 22.97 -2.98 -4.13
C ILE A 204 21.99 -3.88 -4.88
N GLU A 205 21.81 -5.09 -4.35
CA GLU A 205 20.88 -6.08 -4.86
C GLU A 205 19.58 -6.07 -4.06
N VAL A 206 18.48 -6.01 -4.78
CA VAL A 206 17.13 -6.07 -4.23
C VAL A 206 16.41 -7.28 -4.81
N VAL A 207 16.28 -8.32 -4.01
CA VAL A 207 15.44 -9.48 -4.34
C VAL A 207 14.02 -9.18 -3.90
N HIS A 208 13.08 -9.41 -4.80
CA HIS A 208 11.68 -9.13 -4.55
C HIS A 208 10.74 -10.18 -5.13
N ASP A 209 9.53 -10.28 -4.62
CA ASP A 209 8.47 -11.13 -5.21
C ASP A 209 7.54 -10.38 -6.15
N GLY A 210 7.79 -9.08 -6.35
CA GLY A 210 6.97 -8.18 -7.16
C GLY A 210 6.27 -7.13 -6.33
N PHE A 211 6.08 -7.39 -5.03
CA PHE A 211 5.32 -6.55 -4.11
C PHE A 211 6.19 -6.04 -2.94
N ALA A 212 6.97 -6.92 -2.32
CA ALA A 212 7.82 -6.61 -1.17
C ALA A 212 9.31 -6.95 -1.40
N TYR A 213 10.19 -6.27 -0.67
CA TYR A 213 11.61 -6.63 -0.61
C TYR A 213 11.76 -7.90 0.22
N LYS A 214 12.23 -8.97 -0.42
CA LYS A 214 12.62 -10.21 0.30
C LYS A 214 14.02 -10.10 0.87
N SER A 215 14.92 -9.49 0.11
CA SER A 215 16.28 -9.26 0.54
C SER A 215 16.81 -7.98 -0.07
N LEU A 216 17.46 -7.17 0.74
CA LEU A 216 18.18 -5.98 0.32
C LEU A 216 19.62 -6.15 0.79
N LYS A 217 20.59 -6.21 -0.13
CA LYS A 217 22.00 -6.48 0.20
C LYS A 217 22.93 -5.57 -0.58
N ALA A 218 23.92 -4.99 0.10
CA ALA A 218 25.07 -4.42 -0.58
C ALA A 218 25.94 -5.58 -1.07
N ALA A 219 25.91 -5.84 -2.37
CA ALA A 219 26.45 -7.05 -2.95
C ALA A 219 27.95 -6.91 -3.24
N ASP A 220 28.33 -5.82 -3.91
CA ASP A 220 29.67 -5.64 -4.45
C ASP A 220 30.14 -4.19 -4.36
N VAL A 221 31.46 -4.03 -4.30
CA VAL A 221 32.17 -2.75 -4.44
C VAL A 221 33.31 -2.96 -5.43
N THR A 222 33.40 -2.10 -6.44
CA THR A 222 34.45 -2.11 -7.45
C THR A 222 35.20 -0.79 -7.39
N ILE A 223 36.52 -0.83 -7.36
CA ILE A 223 37.39 0.35 -7.41
C ILE A 223 38.42 0.14 -8.51
N ASP A 224 38.54 1.10 -9.43
CA ASP A 224 39.46 1.08 -10.57
C ASP A 224 39.32 -0.20 -11.43
N GLY A 225 38.07 -0.62 -11.64
CA GLY A 225 37.74 -1.85 -12.36
C GLY A 225 38.06 -3.16 -11.61
N LYS A 226 38.64 -3.10 -10.41
CA LYS A 226 38.88 -4.25 -9.54
C LYS A 226 37.71 -4.44 -8.57
N LYS A 227 37.02 -5.57 -8.70
CA LYS A 227 35.99 -6.00 -7.75
C LYS A 227 36.68 -6.42 -6.44
N LEU A 228 36.20 -5.89 -5.31
CA LEU A 228 36.69 -6.25 -3.99
C LEU A 228 36.01 -7.55 -3.53
N ASP A 229 36.78 -8.44 -2.90
CA ASP A 229 36.29 -9.74 -2.41
C ASP A 229 36.60 -9.93 -0.92
N GLY A 230 35.83 -10.80 -0.26
CA GLY A 230 36.07 -11.23 1.12
C GLY A 230 36.17 -10.09 2.13
N ASP A 231 37.29 -10.00 2.82
CA ASP A 231 37.55 -8.99 3.86
C ASP A 231 37.70 -7.58 3.29
N GLU A 232 38.34 -7.41 2.11
CA GLU A 232 38.48 -6.10 1.45
C GLU A 232 37.10 -5.49 1.14
N ARG A 233 36.17 -6.34 0.67
CA ARG A 233 34.78 -5.94 0.41
C ARG A 233 34.05 -5.55 1.69
N ARG A 234 34.20 -6.35 2.75
CA ARG A 234 33.54 -6.08 4.04
C ARG A 234 34.00 -4.74 4.62
N ASP A 235 35.30 -4.50 4.59
CA ASP A 235 35.88 -3.30 5.19
C ASP A 235 35.47 -2.05 4.40
N ALA A 236 35.46 -2.13 3.06
CA ALA A 236 34.90 -1.08 2.21
C ALA A 236 33.40 -0.83 2.50
N LEU A 237 32.59 -1.87 2.65
CA LEU A 237 31.15 -1.71 2.97
C LEU A 237 30.92 -1.08 4.35
N LYS A 238 31.77 -1.40 5.34
CA LYS A 238 31.71 -0.75 6.66
C LYS A 238 32.09 0.73 6.56
N GLU A 239 33.17 1.03 5.85
CA GLU A 239 33.62 2.40 5.62
C GLU A 239 32.52 3.22 4.92
N ILE A 240 31.89 2.67 3.89
CA ILE A 240 30.82 3.34 3.14
C ILE A 240 29.60 3.60 4.02
N PHE A 241 29.09 2.61 4.76
CA PHE A 241 27.74 2.69 5.33
C PHE A 241 27.68 2.94 6.86
N ILE A 242 28.78 2.71 7.58
CA ILE A 242 28.87 2.94 9.03
C ILE A 242 29.77 4.14 9.34
N GLY A 243 30.82 4.35 8.53
CA GLY A 243 31.89 5.31 8.83
C GLY A 243 32.92 4.72 9.79
N ASN A 244 34.04 5.43 9.98
CA ASN A 244 35.15 5.02 10.84
C ASN A 244 34.94 5.38 12.33
N ASP A 245 33.79 5.97 12.69
CA ASP A 245 33.53 6.43 14.05
C ASP A 245 32.88 5.31 14.88
N GLU A 246 33.52 4.96 16.00
CA GLU A 246 33.13 3.89 16.94
C GLU A 246 31.78 4.12 17.67
N GLU A 247 31.00 5.15 17.32
CA GLU A 247 29.79 5.52 18.07
C GLU A 247 28.50 4.81 17.63
N GLY A 248 28.56 3.92 16.63
CA GLY A 248 27.44 3.07 16.20
C GLY A 248 27.61 1.60 16.61
N SER A 249 26.61 1.02 17.31
CA SER A 249 26.58 -0.42 17.65
C SER A 249 26.24 -1.32 16.43
N SER A 250 26.37 -0.84 15.19
CA SER A 250 26.06 -1.60 13.99
C SER A 250 27.27 -2.42 13.54
N SER A 251 27.05 -3.70 13.25
CA SER A 251 28.09 -4.63 12.80
C SER A 251 27.71 -5.26 11.47
N LEU A 252 28.68 -5.39 10.56
CA LEU A 252 28.50 -6.20 9.35
C LEU A 252 28.41 -7.68 9.75
N THR A 253 27.40 -8.40 9.29
CA THR A 253 27.32 -9.84 9.46
C THR A 253 28.31 -10.53 8.54
N THR A 254 29.10 -11.46 9.08
CA THR A 254 29.83 -12.44 8.26
C THR A 254 28.80 -13.34 7.56
N ASP A 255 28.87 -13.41 6.22
CA ASP A 255 28.13 -14.40 5.45
C ASP A 255 28.52 -15.80 5.95
N SER A 256 27.59 -16.49 6.62
CA SER A 256 27.70 -17.93 6.91
C SER A 256 26.75 -18.66 5.98
N GLU A 257 27.37 -19.24 4.94
CA GLU A 257 27.00 -20.46 4.19
C GLU A 257 25.51 -20.81 4.09
N ASP A 258 24.98 -20.52 2.90
CA ASP A 258 23.93 -21.30 2.25
C ASP A 258 24.33 -22.79 2.23
N SER A 259 23.76 -23.59 3.12
CA SER A 259 23.71 -25.04 2.99
C SER A 259 22.31 -25.43 2.52
N THR A 260 22.19 -25.46 1.20
CA THR A 260 21.15 -26.19 0.49
C THR A 260 21.27 -27.66 0.83
N GLU A 261 20.44 -28.16 1.74
CA GLU A 261 20.22 -29.59 1.88
C GLU A 261 19.16 -30.01 0.85
N SER A 262 19.66 -30.38 -0.33
CA SER A 262 18.94 -31.14 -1.34
C SER A 262 18.50 -32.48 -0.75
N ILE A 263 17.21 -32.66 -0.48
CA ILE A 263 16.66 -34.01 -0.32
C ILE A 263 16.41 -34.56 -1.72
N GLU A 264 17.42 -35.27 -2.22
CA GLU A 264 17.28 -36.24 -3.30
C GLU A 264 16.26 -37.32 -2.91
N THR A 265 15.30 -37.51 -3.81
CA THR A 265 14.54 -38.74 -3.99
C THR A 265 15.47 -39.95 -4.01
N ASN A 266 15.22 -40.92 -3.13
CA ASN A 266 15.69 -42.29 -3.33
C ASN A 266 14.49 -43.24 -3.29
N GLU A 267 14.07 -43.67 -4.48
CA GLU A 267 13.37 -44.94 -4.65
C GLU A 267 14.33 -46.06 -4.27
N THR A 268 13.93 -46.96 -3.37
CA THR A 268 14.46 -48.33 -3.40
C THR A 268 13.38 -49.31 -2.96
N SER A 269 12.96 -50.11 -3.95
CA SER A 269 12.29 -51.39 -3.81
C SER A 269 13.30 -52.45 -3.35
N GLU A 270 12.99 -53.22 -2.30
CA GLU A 270 13.17 -54.69 -2.13
C GLU A 270 13.01 -55.01 -0.63
N LYS A 271 12.02 -55.82 -0.20
CA LYS A 271 11.90 -57.29 -0.18
C LYS A 271 12.71 -57.97 0.94
N ASP A 272 12.06 -58.97 1.54
CA ASP A 272 12.52 -59.93 2.57
C ASP A 272 12.55 -59.30 3.99
N GLU A 273 11.77 -59.72 4.99
CA GLU A 273 11.38 -61.05 5.51
C GLU A 273 9.94 -61.09 6.07
#